data_AF-A0A9P1MVZ6-F1
#
_entry.id   AF-A0A9P1MVZ6-F1
#
_cell.length_a   1.000
_cell.length_b   1.000
_cell.length_c   1.000
_cell.angle_alpha   90.00
_cell.angle_beta   90.00
_cell.angle_gamma   90.00
#
_symmetry.space_group_name_H-M   'P 1'
#
loop_
_entity.id
_entity.type
_entity.pdbx_description
1 polymer ?
#
loop_
_entity_poly.entity_id
_entity_poly.type
_entity_poly.pdbx_seq_one_letter_code
_entity_poly.pdbx_strand_id
1 'polypeptide(L)'
;MSGESVARRESFSMFQRELKEPIELRIVTLNAWCLPQPWPIGSADRLKRLEKIADYMIEESFDIVGLQELWSYYDFVRLSEQVSGAYPFFHYFHSGFTGSGVCVFSKHSITSTLTHRYSLNGFAHHIHRGDWFGGKVVGLVELEVGDIRVNFYSTHLHAEYDRENDLYLPHRTSQSFELSQFVRHTARGADVVIVTGDLNMEPCDLGFRLILTQAKLFDAWRMSHEVGVGDGDELEGLNKCRGIGRGGTCDRPDNSYTKKALKDVDESKRIDYVLFKSGRCNVKLEECEITLNQIPNDTICYSDHVGLYARFTIDSNTKRQESVNWEPNRPLLIEAIGIVSGGERRARYDRMFFFALAAICLILILGSLFLEFFPLFLAVVRFILTVLAVFYVWQGLIGLTLERKALKAAKQSMQQILNN
;
A
#
# COMPACT_ATOMS: atom_id res chain seq x y z
N MET A 1 -43.06 -26.25 35.48
CA MET A 1 -43.71 -25.89 34.20
C MET A 1 -43.17 -24.52 33.81
N SER A 2 -41.99 -24.52 33.19
CA SER A 2 -41.77 -24.29 31.75
C SER A 2 -41.83 -22.80 31.39
N GLY A 3 -40.72 -22.10 31.62
CA GLY A 3 -40.39 -20.84 30.96
C GLY A 3 -39.19 -21.11 30.05
N GLU A 4 -39.44 -21.17 28.75
CA GLU A 4 -38.48 -21.50 27.71
C GLU A 4 -37.24 -20.61 27.72
N SER A 5 -36.14 -21.24 27.30
CA SER A 5 -34.78 -20.76 27.36
C SER A 5 -34.51 -19.50 26.54
N VAL A 6 -33.63 -18.68 27.11
CA VAL A 6 -32.85 -17.65 26.44
C VAL A 6 -31.93 -18.33 25.41
N ALA A 7 -32.47 -18.68 24.25
CA ALA A 7 -31.75 -19.30 23.13
C ALA A 7 -32.03 -18.54 21.82
N ARG A 8 -31.98 -17.21 21.86
CA ARG A 8 -32.24 -16.37 20.67
C ARG A 8 -31.31 -15.16 20.58
N ARG A 9 -30.00 -15.39 20.66
CA ARG A 9 -28.98 -14.37 20.29
C ARG A 9 -27.75 -14.88 19.53
N GLU A 10 -27.76 -16.11 19.02
CA GLU A 10 -26.74 -16.60 18.08
C GLU A 10 -27.40 -17.29 16.89
N SER A 11 -27.74 -16.57 15.82
CA SER A 11 -28.11 -17.21 14.55
C SER A 11 -27.90 -16.32 13.32
N PHE A 12 -26.85 -15.52 13.33
CA PHE A 12 -26.24 -14.98 12.11
C PHE A 12 -24.80 -15.48 11.97
N SER A 13 -24.51 -16.70 12.47
CA SER A 13 -23.44 -17.50 11.88
C SER A 13 -23.83 -17.65 10.41
N MET A 14 -23.11 -16.94 9.55
CA MET A 14 -23.25 -16.97 8.09
C MET A 14 -23.55 -18.40 7.65
N PHE A 15 -24.55 -18.58 6.79
CA PHE A 15 -24.72 -19.80 6.02
C PHE A 15 -23.35 -20.14 5.42
N GLN A 16 -22.69 -21.17 5.98
CA GLN A 16 -21.46 -21.70 5.40
C GLN A 16 -21.83 -22.19 4.01
N ARG A 17 -20.99 -21.86 3.03
CA ARG A 17 -21.20 -22.32 1.67
C ARG A 17 -20.60 -23.71 1.57
N GLU A 18 -21.42 -24.71 1.28
CA GLU A 18 -20.92 -26.06 1.02
C GLU A 18 -20.26 -26.09 -0.36
N LEU A 19 -19.01 -26.54 -0.40
CA LEU A 19 -18.26 -26.77 -1.62
C LEU A 19 -18.24 -28.27 -1.91
N LYS A 20 -18.48 -28.63 -3.18
CA LYS A 20 -18.45 -30.03 -3.61
C LYS A 20 -17.02 -30.58 -3.60
N GLU A 21 -16.05 -29.76 -3.97
CA GLU A 21 -14.63 -30.07 -3.99
C GLU A 21 -13.82 -28.85 -3.51
N PRO A 22 -12.63 -29.06 -2.90
CA PRO A 22 -11.73 -27.95 -2.55
C PRO A 22 -11.28 -27.19 -3.80
N ILE A 23 -11.18 -25.87 -3.69
CA ILE A 23 -10.71 -25.00 -4.77
C ILE A 23 -9.26 -24.60 -4.46
N GLU A 24 -8.34 -24.88 -5.38
CA GLU A 24 -7.00 -24.31 -5.32
C GLU A 24 -6.99 -22.91 -5.92
N LEU A 25 -6.34 -21.96 -5.26
CA LEU A 25 -6.19 -20.59 -5.73
C LEU A 25 -4.74 -20.15 -5.63
N ARG A 26 -4.13 -19.84 -6.79
CA ARG A 26 -2.75 -19.36 -6.94
C ARG A 26 -2.75 -17.87 -7.24
N ILE A 27 -2.10 -17.07 -6.40
CA ILE A 27 -2.07 -15.61 -6.59
C ILE A 27 -0.63 -15.09 -6.54
N VAL A 28 -0.39 -13.96 -7.20
CA VAL A 28 0.90 -13.28 -7.14
C VAL A 28 0.71 -11.76 -7.01
N THR A 29 1.62 -11.10 -6.31
CA THR A 29 1.71 -9.64 -6.26
C THR A 29 3.12 -9.16 -6.58
N LEU A 30 3.22 -8.03 -7.28
CA LEU A 30 4.49 -7.40 -7.64
C LEU A 30 4.33 -5.87 -7.73
N ASN A 31 5.20 -5.13 -7.04
CA ASN A 31 5.53 -3.76 -7.44
C ASN A 31 6.38 -3.81 -8.71
N ALA A 32 5.83 -3.42 -9.84
CA ALA A 32 6.43 -3.60 -11.17
C ALA A 32 7.42 -2.48 -11.57
N TRP A 33 7.52 -1.42 -10.76
CA TRP A 33 8.40 -0.27 -10.98
C TRP A 33 8.40 0.20 -12.44
N CYS A 34 7.25 0.66 -12.92
CA CYS A 34 7.05 1.08 -14.31
C CYS A 34 6.84 2.60 -14.40
N LEU A 35 7.78 3.39 -13.85
CA LEU A 35 7.75 4.85 -13.99
C LEU A 35 8.01 5.24 -15.46
N PRO A 36 7.13 6.02 -16.09
CA PRO A 36 7.19 6.27 -17.54
C PRO A 36 8.35 7.18 -17.97
N GLN A 37 8.95 7.91 -17.04
CA GLN A 37 10.00 8.89 -17.34
C GLN A 37 11.31 8.20 -17.78
N PRO A 38 12.15 8.89 -18.58
CA PRO A 38 13.46 8.35 -18.92
C PRO A 38 14.34 8.13 -17.68
N TRP A 39 15.20 7.10 -17.74
CA TRP A 39 16.26 6.92 -16.74
C TRP A 39 17.19 8.14 -16.71
N PRO A 40 17.65 8.63 -15.55
CA PRO A 40 17.52 8.05 -14.20
C PRO A 40 16.31 8.55 -13.38
N ILE A 41 15.35 9.26 -14.01
CA ILE A 41 14.19 9.80 -13.31
C ILE A 41 13.07 8.76 -13.20
N GLY A 42 12.86 7.97 -14.26
CA GLY A 42 11.95 6.83 -14.23
C GLY A 42 12.69 5.50 -14.20
N SER A 43 12.02 4.43 -14.57
CA SER A 43 12.52 3.08 -14.34
C SER A 43 13.40 2.59 -15.49
N ALA A 44 14.55 2.00 -15.16
CA ALA A 44 15.44 1.37 -16.14
C ALA A 44 14.75 0.15 -16.79
N ASP A 45 15.09 -0.12 -18.06
CA ASP A 45 14.67 -1.30 -18.82
C ASP A 45 13.15 -1.56 -18.88
N ARG A 46 12.33 -0.52 -18.64
CA ARG A 46 10.89 -0.64 -18.39
C ARG A 46 10.15 -1.55 -19.37
N LEU A 47 10.32 -1.31 -20.68
CA LEU A 47 9.58 -2.06 -21.71
C LEU A 47 10.01 -3.54 -21.76
N LYS A 48 11.31 -3.82 -21.61
CA LYS A 48 11.84 -5.19 -21.58
C LYS A 48 11.34 -5.95 -20.35
N ARG A 49 11.37 -5.30 -19.18
CA ARG A 49 10.85 -5.89 -17.93
C ARG A 49 9.35 -6.14 -18.02
N LEU A 50 8.58 -5.19 -18.55
CA LEU A 50 7.13 -5.35 -18.72
C LEU A 50 6.78 -6.55 -19.61
N GLU A 51 7.50 -6.73 -20.72
CA GLU A 51 7.36 -7.90 -21.60
C GLU A 51 7.69 -9.20 -20.84
N LYS A 52 8.77 -9.22 -20.05
CA LYS A 52 9.16 -10.40 -19.26
C LYS A 52 8.17 -10.71 -18.13
N ILE A 53 7.61 -9.70 -17.48
CA ILE A 53 6.54 -9.86 -16.49
C ILE A 53 5.32 -10.54 -17.16
N ALA A 54 4.94 -10.10 -18.36
CA ALA A 54 3.85 -10.71 -19.11
C ALA A 54 4.12 -12.18 -19.47
N ASP A 55 5.32 -12.48 -19.98
CA ASP A 55 5.75 -13.86 -20.27
C ASP A 55 5.63 -14.75 -19.02
N TYR A 56 6.16 -14.27 -17.88
CA TYR A 56 6.11 -14.98 -16.61
C TYR A 56 4.67 -15.22 -16.12
N MET A 57 3.80 -14.21 -16.22
CA MET A 57 2.39 -14.34 -15.87
C MET A 57 1.69 -15.42 -16.70
N ILE A 58 2.00 -15.53 -17.99
CA ILE A 58 1.40 -16.52 -18.88
C ILE A 58 1.92 -17.93 -18.56
N GLU A 59 3.23 -18.07 -18.38
CA GLU A 59 3.90 -19.35 -18.11
C GLU A 59 3.47 -19.96 -16.78
N GLU A 60 3.53 -19.20 -15.70
CA GLU A 60 3.16 -19.68 -14.36
C GLU A 60 1.67 -19.87 -14.18
N SER A 61 0.87 -19.12 -14.94
CA SER A 61 -0.58 -19.28 -15.00
C SER A 61 -1.24 -19.14 -13.62
N PHE A 62 -1.02 -18.02 -12.93
CA PHE A 62 -1.72 -17.67 -11.69
C PHE A 62 -3.22 -17.44 -11.94
N ASP A 63 -4.06 -17.55 -10.91
CA ASP A 63 -5.48 -17.24 -10.97
C ASP A 63 -5.76 -15.74 -10.90
N ILE A 64 -5.00 -15.04 -10.06
CA ILE A 64 -5.16 -13.61 -9.80
C ILE A 64 -3.78 -12.97 -9.63
N VAL A 65 -3.53 -11.89 -10.36
CA VAL A 65 -2.28 -11.12 -10.34
C VAL A 65 -2.61 -9.69 -9.90
N GLY A 66 -1.99 -9.23 -8.82
CA GLY A 66 -2.08 -7.84 -8.37
C GLY A 66 -0.78 -7.08 -8.64
N LEU A 67 -0.82 -6.00 -9.42
CA LEU A 67 0.38 -5.21 -9.73
C LEU A 67 0.28 -3.80 -9.13
N GLN A 68 1.44 -3.28 -8.71
CA GLN A 68 1.62 -1.91 -8.27
C GLN A 68 2.66 -1.21 -9.17
N GLU A 69 2.68 0.12 -9.13
CA GLU A 69 3.58 0.97 -9.92
C GLU A 69 3.51 0.80 -11.45
N LEU A 70 2.38 0.34 -11.97
CA LEU A 70 2.07 0.41 -13.39
C LEU A 70 1.51 1.80 -13.74
N TRP A 71 2.36 2.82 -13.66
CA TRP A 71 1.94 4.22 -13.69
C TRP A 71 1.36 4.66 -15.05
N SER A 72 1.93 4.17 -16.15
CA SER A 72 1.46 4.50 -17.49
C SER A 72 0.24 3.66 -17.87
N TYR A 73 -0.87 4.33 -18.23
CA TYR A 73 -2.04 3.64 -18.77
C TYR A 73 -1.73 2.91 -20.10
N TYR A 74 -0.78 3.42 -20.90
CA TYR A 74 -0.33 2.72 -22.10
C TYR A 74 0.41 1.42 -21.78
N ASP A 75 1.22 1.40 -20.72
CA ASP A 75 1.90 0.17 -20.27
C ASP A 75 0.87 -0.84 -19.74
N PHE A 76 -0.19 -0.37 -19.07
CA PHE A 76 -1.33 -1.21 -18.70
C PHE A 76 -2.06 -1.82 -19.90
N VAL A 77 -2.41 -1.03 -20.90
CA VAL A 77 -3.09 -1.54 -22.11
C VAL A 77 -2.22 -2.56 -22.83
N ARG A 78 -0.93 -2.26 -23.00
CA ARG A 78 0.03 -3.17 -23.63
C ARG A 78 0.13 -4.51 -22.91
N LEU A 79 0.29 -4.48 -21.59
CA LEU A 79 0.35 -5.68 -20.77
C LEU A 79 -0.95 -6.47 -20.90
N SER A 80 -2.10 -5.79 -20.83
CA SER A 80 -3.43 -6.40 -20.95
C SER A 80 -3.63 -7.11 -22.29
N GLU A 81 -3.22 -6.49 -23.39
CA GLU A 81 -3.29 -7.10 -24.73
C GLU A 81 -2.42 -8.37 -24.79
N GLN A 82 -1.19 -8.31 -24.29
CA GLN A 82 -0.25 -9.45 -24.32
C GLN A 82 -0.76 -10.63 -23.48
N VAL A 83 -1.33 -10.39 -22.30
CA VAL A 83 -1.76 -11.45 -21.38
C VAL A 83 -3.23 -11.85 -21.56
N SER A 84 -3.98 -11.20 -22.47
CA SER A 84 -5.43 -11.37 -22.64
C SER A 84 -5.90 -12.81 -22.87
N GLY A 85 -5.08 -13.64 -23.52
CA GLY A 85 -5.39 -15.06 -23.73
C GLY A 85 -5.37 -15.89 -22.44
N ALA A 86 -4.56 -15.50 -21.45
CA ALA A 86 -4.47 -16.16 -20.14
C ALA A 86 -5.32 -15.44 -19.08
N TYR A 87 -5.43 -14.11 -19.14
CA TYR A 87 -6.14 -13.27 -18.17
C TYR A 87 -7.15 -12.37 -18.91
N PRO A 88 -8.34 -12.91 -19.25
CA PRO A 88 -9.35 -12.15 -20.01
C PRO A 88 -10.01 -11.03 -19.19
N PHE A 89 -9.87 -11.05 -17.86
CA PHE A 89 -10.44 -10.04 -16.98
C PHE A 89 -9.35 -9.21 -16.32
N PHE A 90 -9.43 -7.89 -16.44
CA PHE A 90 -8.48 -6.98 -15.84
C PHE A 90 -9.13 -5.66 -15.45
N HIS A 91 -8.53 -4.98 -14.46
CA HIS A 91 -9.01 -3.69 -14.00
C HIS A 91 -7.87 -2.79 -13.54
N TYR A 92 -7.88 -1.54 -14.01
CA TYR A 92 -6.96 -0.49 -13.59
C TYR A 92 -7.67 0.50 -12.67
N PHE A 93 -7.14 0.72 -11.47
CA PHE A 93 -7.75 1.63 -10.50
C PHE A 93 -7.28 3.07 -10.75
N HIS A 94 -8.04 3.85 -11.53
CA HIS A 94 -7.67 5.23 -11.84
C HIS A 94 -7.69 6.14 -10.59
N SER A 95 -6.63 6.95 -10.41
CA SER A 95 -6.56 7.98 -9.36
C SER A 95 -5.47 9.00 -9.67
N GLY A 96 -5.51 10.13 -8.98
CA GLY A 96 -4.49 11.17 -9.07
C GLY A 96 -4.36 11.80 -10.47
N PHE A 97 -3.22 12.44 -10.69
CA PHE A 97 -2.81 13.01 -11.97
C PHE A 97 -2.04 11.98 -12.83
N THR A 98 -1.17 11.18 -12.21
CA THR A 98 -0.32 10.22 -12.93
C THR A 98 -0.93 8.83 -13.06
N GLY A 99 -2.09 8.55 -12.46
CA GLY A 99 -2.60 7.19 -12.25
C GLY A 99 -2.18 6.64 -10.89
N SER A 100 -2.92 5.66 -10.35
CA SER A 100 -2.58 5.06 -9.05
C SER A 100 -1.41 4.07 -9.13
N GLY A 101 -1.13 3.55 -10.33
CA GLY A 101 -0.21 2.45 -10.55
C GLY A 101 -0.74 1.07 -10.14
N VAL A 102 -1.96 0.96 -9.63
CA VAL A 102 -2.53 -0.29 -9.09
C VAL A 102 -3.50 -0.92 -10.10
N CYS A 103 -3.31 -2.20 -10.40
CA CYS A 103 -4.21 -2.97 -11.25
C CYS A 103 -4.28 -4.44 -10.85
N VAL A 104 -5.32 -5.12 -11.34
CA VAL A 104 -5.54 -6.56 -11.15
C VAL A 104 -5.80 -7.22 -12.50
N PHE A 105 -5.23 -8.41 -12.69
CA PHE A 105 -5.52 -9.34 -13.80
C PHE A 105 -6.04 -10.65 -13.22
N SER A 106 -7.01 -11.28 -13.87
CA SER A 106 -7.58 -12.54 -13.40
C SER A 106 -8.04 -13.43 -14.56
N LYS A 107 -7.92 -14.74 -14.32
CA LYS A 107 -8.60 -15.78 -15.10
C LYS A 107 -10.10 -15.80 -14.88
N HIS A 108 -10.53 -15.32 -13.71
CA HIS A 108 -11.88 -15.40 -13.18
C HIS A 108 -12.62 -14.08 -13.40
N SER A 109 -13.94 -14.17 -13.57
CA SER A 109 -14.72 -12.98 -13.93
C SER A 109 -14.78 -11.97 -12.79
N ILE A 110 -14.57 -10.69 -13.12
CA ILE A 110 -14.74 -9.56 -12.20
C ILE A 110 -16.20 -9.15 -12.23
N THR A 111 -16.92 -9.35 -11.12
CA THR A 111 -18.36 -9.04 -11.03
C THR A 111 -18.65 -7.69 -10.39
N SER A 112 -17.71 -7.17 -9.59
CA SER A 112 -17.82 -5.86 -8.97
C SER A 112 -16.45 -5.26 -8.71
N THR A 113 -16.37 -3.93 -8.74
CA THR A 113 -15.15 -3.17 -8.46
C THR A 113 -15.46 -2.02 -7.51
N LEU A 114 -14.56 -1.74 -6.58
CA LEU A 114 -14.65 -0.58 -5.70
C LEU A 114 -13.25 0.01 -5.46
N THR A 115 -13.14 1.33 -5.44
CA THR A 115 -11.87 2.02 -5.19
C THR A 115 -12.01 3.02 -4.06
N HIS A 116 -11.05 3.02 -3.14
CA HIS A 116 -10.91 4.04 -2.12
C HIS A 116 -9.58 4.76 -2.29
N ARG A 117 -9.63 6.05 -2.61
CA ARG A 117 -8.46 6.93 -2.61
C ARG A 117 -8.16 7.37 -1.19
N TYR A 118 -6.92 7.17 -0.76
CA TYR A 118 -6.53 7.59 0.57
C TYR A 118 -6.57 9.10 0.73
N SER A 119 -6.91 9.53 1.95
CA SER A 119 -7.12 10.95 2.26
C SER A 119 -5.82 11.76 2.29
N LEU A 120 -4.68 11.11 2.54
CA LEU A 120 -3.35 11.73 2.65
C LEU A 120 -2.36 11.02 1.73
N ASN A 121 -1.72 11.77 0.83
CA ASN A 121 -0.81 11.22 -0.19
C ASN A 121 0.50 12.02 -0.32
N GLY A 122 0.89 12.80 0.69
CA GLY A 122 2.12 13.60 0.66
C GLY A 122 1.85 15.07 0.32
N PHE A 123 2.81 15.74 -0.33
CA PHE A 123 2.77 17.18 -0.58
C PHE A 123 2.99 17.51 -2.06
N ALA A 124 2.14 18.36 -2.63
CA ALA A 124 2.24 18.76 -4.04
C ALA A 124 3.59 19.39 -4.41
N HIS A 125 4.20 20.14 -3.49
CA HIS A 125 5.46 20.83 -3.73
C HIS A 125 6.69 19.93 -3.57
N HIS A 126 6.54 18.72 -3.04
CA HIS A 126 7.60 17.71 -3.04
C HIS A 126 7.56 16.95 -4.36
N ILE A 127 7.86 17.66 -5.45
CA ILE A 127 7.80 17.13 -6.83
C ILE A 127 8.69 15.90 -7.07
N HIS A 128 9.72 15.72 -6.25
CA HIS A 128 10.62 14.57 -6.26
C HIS A 128 10.03 13.33 -5.54
N ARG A 129 8.82 13.44 -4.99
CA ARG A 129 8.09 12.38 -4.27
C ARG A 129 6.73 12.21 -4.93
N GLY A 130 6.61 11.19 -5.78
CA GLY A 130 5.49 11.04 -6.72
C GLY A 130 4.13 10.75 -6.08
N ASP A 131 4.08 10.35 -4.81
CA ASP A 131 2.87 9.84 -4.14
C ASP A 131 1.67 10.80 -4.23
N TRP A 132 1.91 12.12 -4.14
CA TRP A 132 0.83 13.11 -4.16
C TRP A 132 0.13 13.14 -5.52
N PHE A 133 0.92 13.03 -6.60
CA PHE A 133 0.41 12.99 -7.97
C PHE A 133 -0.19 11.64 -8.32
N GLY A 134 0.30 10.54 -7.76
CA GLY A 134 -0.29 9.21 -7.95
C GLY A 134 -1.66 9.09 -7.29
N GLY A 135 -1.85 9.74 -6.14
CA GLY A 135 -3.10 9.64 -5.38
C GLY A 135 -3.38 8.21 -4.95
N LYS A 136 -2.52 7.67 -4.07
CA LYS A 136 -2.54 6.26 -3.63
C LYS A 136 -3.95 5.76 -3.26
N VAL A 137 -4.21 4.49 -3.55
CA VAL A 137 -5.52 3.86 -3.39
C VAL A 137 -5.42 2.45 -2.82
N VAL A 138 -6.54 1.95 -2.30
CA VAL A 138 -6.88 0.52 -2.32
C VAL A 138 -7.97 0.28 -3.35
N GLY A 139 -7.75 -0.71 -4.20
CA GLY A 139 -8.73 -1.23 -5.14
C GLY A 139 -9.25 -2.60 -4.66
N LEU A 140 -10.54 -2.83 -4.81
CA LEU A 140 -11.22 -4.11 -4.59
C LEU A 140 -11.81 -4.58 -5.92
N VAL A 141 -11.55 -5.84 -6.26
CA VAL A 141 -12.36 -6.61 -7.22
C VAL A 141 -13.06 -7.77 -6.49
N GLU A 142 -14.35 -7.96 -6.77
CA GLU A 142 -15.07 -9.19 -6.43
C GLU A 142 -14.97 -10.13 -7.62
N LEU A 143 -14.46 -11.34 -7.39
CA LEU A 143 -14.20 -12.36 -8.40
C LEU A 143 -15.08 -13.59 -8.17
N GLU A 144 -15.61 -14.16 -9.24
CA GLU A 144 -16.27 -15.47 -9.22
C GLU A 144 -15.28 -16.57 -9.64
N VAL A 145 -14.75 -17.29 -8.64
CA VAL A 145 -13.85 -18.43 -8.83
C VAL A 145 -14.67 -19.70 -8.68
N GLY A 146 -15.10 -20.29 -9.79
CA GLY A 146 -16.09 -21.37 -9.74
C GLY A 146 -17.35 -20.94 -8.98
N ASP A 147 -17.69 -21.66 -7.92
CA ASP A 147 -18.84 -21.35 -7.08
C ASP A 147 -18.48 -20.47 -5.86
N ILE A 148 -17.35 -19.76 -5.80
CA ILE A 148 -17.05 -18.87 -4.65
C ILE A 148 -16.80 -17.43 -5.07
N ARG A 149 -17.10 -16.52 -4.14
CA ARG A 149 -16.82 -15.09 -4.28
C ARG A 149 -15.57 -14.70 -3.50
N VAL A 150 -14.53 -14.34 -4.23
CA VAL A 150 -13.25 -13.90 -3.68
C VAL A 150 -13.19 -12.38 -3.75
N ASN A 151 -13.06 -11.73 -2.59
CA ASN A 151 -12.75 -10.31 -2.54
C ASN A 151 -11.22 -10.16 -2.56
N PHE A 152 -10.70 -9.71 -3.69
CA PHE A 152 -9.27 -9.47 -3.89
C PHE A 152 -8.99 -7.97 -3.86
N TYR A 153 -8.12 -7.54 -2.95
CA TYR A 153 -7.72 -6.16 -2.78
C TYR A 153 -6.28 -6.00 -3.24
N SER A 154 -6.00 -4.93 -3.98
CA SER A 154 -4.64 -4.51 -4.28
C SER A 154 -4.43 -3.07 -3.85
N THR A 155 -3.30 -2.76 -3.23
CA THR A 155 -2.99 -1.43 -2.72
C THR A 155 -1.52 -1.11 -2.86
N HIS A 156 -1.20 0.19 -2.94
CA HIS A 156 0.15 0.71 -2.82
C HIS A 156 0.08 1.87 -1.83
N LEU A 157 0.68 1.74 -0.64
CA LEU A 157 0.69 2.82 0.35
C LEU A 157 1.75 3.87 0.03
N HIS A 158 1.75 4.97 0.77
CA HIS A 158 2.72 6.05 0.60
C HIS A 158 4.14 5.53 0.88
N ALA A 159 5.14 5.96 0.11
CA ALA A 159 6.51 5.53 0.29
C ALA A 159 7.14 6.01 1.61
N GLU A 160 8.07 5.21 2.14
CA GLU A 160 9.02 5.56 3.19
C GLU A 160 10.31 6.08 2.52
N TYR A 161 10.67 7.35 2.78
CA TYR A 161 11.78 8.02 2.10
C TYR A 161 12.99 8.31 3.01
N ASP A 162 12.75 8.38 4.32
CA ASP A 162 13.73 8.63 5.37
C ASP A 162 13.12 8.20 6.71
N ARG A 163 13.50 7.01 7.19
CA ARG A 163 12.95 6.43 8.42
C ARG A 163 13.33 7.22 9.67
N GLU A 164 14.51 7.84 9.69
CA GLU A 164 14.99 8.63 10.83
C GLU A 164 14.24 9.97 10.94
N ASN A 165 13.88 10.58 9.79
CA ASN A 165 13.15 11.84 9.74
C ASN A 165 11.85 11.73 8.93
N ASP A 166 10.99 10.81 9.34
CA ASP A 166 9.83 10.44 8.55
C ASP A 166 8.64 11.41 8.66
N LEU A 167 8.68 12.43 7.81
CA LEU A 167 7.59 13.39 7.65
C LEU A 167 6.24 12.74 7.27
N TYR A 168 6.27 11.56 6.65
CA TYR A 168 5.08 10.89 6.10
C TYR A 168 4.52 9.81 7.01
N LEU A 169 5.14 9.55 8.16
CA LEU A 169 4.64 8.58 9.12
C LEU A 169 3.15 8.83 9.48
N PRO A 170 2.67 10.07 9.71
CA PRO A 170 1.25 10.33 9.95
C PRO A 170 0.37 10.03 8.74
N HIS A 171 0.88 10.21 7.52
CA HIS A 171 0.17 9.88 6.28
C HIS A 171 0.04 8.36 6.16
N ARG A 172 1.15 7.63 6.24
CA ARG A 172 1.18 6.15 6.22
C ARG A 172 0.30 5.55 7.30
N THR A 173 0.39 6.05 8.54
CA THR A 173 -0.48 5.60 9.65
C THR A 173 -1.97 5.82 9.36
N SER A 174 -2.33 6.98 8.78
CA SER A 174 -3.72 7.25 8.40
C SER A 174 -4.19 6.33 7.27
N GLN A 175 -3.34 6.08 6.27
CA GLN A 175 -3.62 5.15 5.17
C GLN A 175 -3.81 3.71 5.67
N SER A 176 -2.96 3.23 6.58
CA SER A 176 -3.13 1.91 7.22
C SER A 176 -4.46 1.78 7.93
N PHE A 177 -4.84 2.83 8.66
CA PHE A 177 -6.15 2.86 9.32
C PHE A 177 -7.28 2.82 8.30
N GLU A 178 -7.24 3.67 7.26
CA GLU A 178 -8.23 3.70 6.17
C GLU A 178 -8.34 2.35 5.46
N LEU A 179 -7.22 1.72 5.10
CA LEU A 179 -7.16 0.38 4.50
C LEU A 179 -7.83 -0.66 5.40
N SER A 180 -7.49 -0.66 6.69
CA SER A 180 -8.06 -1.61 7.64
C SER A 180 -9.59 -1.48 7.77
N GLN A 181 -10.10 -0.24 7.78
CA GLN A 181 -11.54 0.01 7.82
C GLN A 181 -12.20 -0.38 6.51
N PHE A 182 -11.60 -0.01 5.38
CA PHE A 182 -12.11 -0.35 4.05
C PHE A 182 -12.29 -1.86 3.92
N VAL A 183 -11.25 -2.66 4.19
CA VAL A 183 -11.32 -4.13 4.16
C VAL A 183 -12.34 -4.66 5.16
N ARG A 184 -12.38 -4.13 6.40
CA ARG A 184 -13.33 -4.57 7.42
C ARG A 184 -14.80 -4.38 7.00
N HIS A 185 -15.10 -3.29 6.31
CA HIS A 185 -16.46 -2.95 5.90
C HIS A 185 -16.89 -3.62 4.59
N THR A 186 -15.96 -3.81 3.66
CA THR A 186 -16.23 -4.35 2.31
C THR A 186 -16.06 -5.87 2.21
N ALA A 187 -15.32 -6.51 3.13
CA ALA A 187 -15.21 -7.97 3.21
C ALA A 187 -16.51 -8.69 3.64
N ARG A 188 -17.56 -7.96 3.98
CA ARG A 188 -18.82 -8.54 4.47
C ARG A 188 -19.51 -9.32 3.36
N GLY A 189 -19.54 -10.64 3.49
CA GLY A 189 -20.25 -11.52 2.56
C GLY A 189 -19.37 -12.18 1.51
N ALA A 190 -18.07 -11.89 1.50
CA ALA A 190 -17.08 -12.64 0.74
C ALA A 190 -16.96 -14.07 1.26
N ASP A 191 -16.70 -15.01 0.35
CA ASP A 191 -16.38 -16.39 0.72
C ASP A 191 -14.92 -16.48 1.18
N VAL A 192 -14.02 -15.75 0.49
CA VAL A 192 -12.59 -15.58 0.82
C VAL A 192 -12.15 -14.13 0.64
N VAL A 193 -11.21 -13.67 1.47
CA VAL A 193 -10.65 -12.31 1.41
C VAL A 193 -9.14 -12.39 1.28
N ILE A 194 -8.59 -11.73 0.25
CA ILE A 194 -7.15 -11.64 -0.02
C ILE A 194 -6.79 -10.17 -0.26
N VAL A 195 -5.79 -9.67 0.45
CA VAL A 195 -5.27 -8.30 0.32
C VAL A 195 -3.80 -8.38 -0.06
N THR A 196 -3.42 -7.75 -1.16
CA THR A 196 -2.04 -7.73 -1.65
C THR A 196 -1.50 -6.33 -1.90
N GLY A 197 -0.18 -6.25 -1.95
CA GLY A 197 0.55 -5.13 -2.55
C GLY A 197 1.65 -4.58 -1.66
N ASP A 198 2.24 -3.49 -2.15
CA ASP A 198 3.29 -2.75 -1.47
C ASP A 198 2.71 -1.84 -0.38
N LEU A 199 2.94 -2.21 0.88
CA LEU A 199 2.47 -1.46 2.03
C LEU A 199 3.48 -0.40 2.50
N ASN A 200 4.70 -0.36 1.96
CA ASN A 200 5.77 0.55 2.37
C ASN A 200 5.96 0.59 3.90
N MET A 201 5.74 -0.56 4.55
CA MET A 201 5.85 -0.75 5.99
C MET A 201 6.50 -2.08 6.27
N GLU A 202 7.47 -2.07 7.16
CA GLU A 202 8.14 -3.27 7.63
C GLU A 202 7.27 -3.99 8.67
N PRO A 203 7.50 -5.29 8.91
CA PRO A 203 6.60 -6.10 9.74
C PRO A 203 6.45 -5.65 11.20
N CYS A 204 7.42 -4.88 11.72
CA CYS A 204 7.40 -4.30 13.07
C CYS A 204 6.68 -2.94 13.14
N ASP A 205 6.40 -2.30 12.01
CA ASP A 205 5.80 -0.98 11.98
C ASP A 205 4.36 -1.00 12.47
N LEU A 206 3.97 0.08 13.15
CA LEU A 206 2.64 0.23 13.74
C LEU A 206 1.53 0.09 12.69
N GLY A 207 1.68 0.70 11.51
CA GLY A 207 0.64 0.69 10.50
C GLY A 207 0.36 -0.72 9.95
N PHE A 208 1.38 -1.56 9.77
CA PHE A 208 1.20 -2.97 9.39
C PHE A 208 0.47 -3.76 10.47
N ARG A 209 0.92 -3.65 11.73
CA ARG A 209 0.28 -4.29 12.90
C ARG A 209 -1.18 -3.84 13.05
N LEU A 210 -1.46 -2.57 12.80
CA LEU A 210 -2.81 -2.00 12.81
C LEU A 210 -3.70 -2.62 11.72
N ILE A 211 -3.19 -2.77 10.48
CA ILE A 211 -3.91 -3.42 9.37
C ILE A 211 -4.31 -4.85 9.75
N LEU A 212 -3.36 -5.68 10.17
CA LEU A 212 -3.62 -7.08 10.55
C LEU A 212 -4.69 -7.16 11.65
N THR A 213 -4.52 -6.36 12.70
CA THR A 213 -5.34 -6.47 13.92
C THR A 213 -6.77 -5.93 13.72
N GLN A 214 -6.93 -4.82 13.01
CA GLN A 214 -8.24 -4.19 12.75
C GLN A 214 -9.04 -4.97 11.71
N ALA A 215 -8.39 -5.42 10.62
CA ALA A 215 -9.04 -6.16 9.55
C ALA A 215 -9.14 -7.67 9.81
N LYS A 216 -8.48 -8.16 10.87
CA LYS A 216 -8.38 -9.58 11.23
C LYS A 216 -7.74 -10.42 10.12
N LEU A 217 -6.60 -9.96 9.59
CA LEU A 217 -5.89 -10.61 8.50
C LEU A 217 -4.70 -11.42 9.01
N PHE A 218 -4.43 -12.53 8.34
CA PHE A 218 -3.23 -13.35 8.46
C PHE A 218 -2.15 -12.85 7.49
N ASP A 219 -0.88 -12.95 7.87
CA ASP A 219 0.29 -12.66 7.03
C ASP A 219 0.82 -13.97 6.45
N ALA A 220 0.68 -14.18 5.13
CA ALA A 220 1.00 -15.44 4.48
C ALA A 220 2.48 -15.82 4.61
N TRP A 221 3.39 -14.84 4.55
CA TRP A 221 4.82 -15.09 4.73
C TRP A 221 5.11 -15.60 6.15
N ARG A 222 4.59 -14.90 7.17
CA ARG A 222 4.80 -15.30 8.58
C ARG A 222 4.26 -16.69 8.89
N MET A 223 3.17 -17.10 8.24
CA MET A 223 2.55 -18.41 8.46
C MET A 223 3.27 -19.56 7.73
N SER A 224 3.91 -19.28 6.61
CA SER A 224 4.66 -20.28 5.83
C SER A 224 6.10 -20.44 6.31
N HIS A 225 6.67 -19.39 6.89
CA HIS A 225 8.08 -19.31 7.27
C HIS A 225 8.24 -19.04 8.77
N GLU A 226 7.65 -19.89 9.63
CA GLU A 226 7.82 -19.76 11.08
C GLU A 226 9.30 -19.64 11.43
N VAL A 227 9.70 -18.47 11.94
CA VAL A 227 11.09 -18.21 12.32
C VAL A 227 11.37 -19.11 13.52
N GLY A 228 12.17 -20.16 13.30
CA GLY A 228 12.61 -21.05 14.37
C GLY A 228 13.21 -20.22 15.51
N VAL A 229 12.86 -20.58 16.74
CA VAL A 229 13.30 -19.93 18.00
C VAL A 229 14.83 -19.98 18.20
N GLY A 230 15.61 -20.54 17.26
CA GLY A 230 17.05 -20.80 17.40
C GLY A 230 18.01 -19.77 16.78
N ASP A 231 17.61 -18.95 15.81
CA ASP A 231 18.54 -18.08 15.04
C ASP A 231 18.37 -16.58 15.31
N GLY A 232 17.57 -16.20 16.31
CA GLY A 232 17.02 -14.83 16.43
C GLY A 232 17.19 -14.13 17.78
N ASP A 233 17.87 -14.71 18.76
CA ASP A 233 17.96 -14.12 20.11
C ASP A 233 19.01 -13.01 20.26
N GLU A 234 19.89 -12.80 19.26
CA GLU A 234 20.88 -11.71 19.28
C GLU A 234 20.45 -10.44 18.51
N LEU A 235 19.39 -10.52 17.68
CA LEU A 235 18.97 -9.41 16.81
C LEU A 235 17.85 -8.59 17.44
N GLU A 236 18.14 -7.32 17.73
CA GLU A 236 17.17 -6.37 18.26
C GLU A 236 16.56 -5.47 17.15
N GLY A 237 15.36 -4.96 17.42
CA GLY A 237 14.71 -3.94 16.59
C GLY A 237 14.42 -4.37 15.15
N LEU A 238 14.77 -3.51 14.19
CA LEU A 238 14.51 -3.71 12.75
C LEU A 238 15.27 -4.91 12.16
N ASN A 239 16.43 -5.24 12.71
CA ASN A 239 17.28 -6.32 12.21
C ASN A 239 16.61 -7.70 12.36
N LYS A 240 15.63 -7.81 13.26
CA LYS A 240 14.79 -9.00 13.41
C LYS A 240 13.80 -9.21 12.25
N CYS A 241 13.55 -8.18 11.44
CA CYS A 241 12.55 -8.22 10.36
C CYS A 241 13.13 -8.01 8.95
N ARG A 242 14.44 -7.69 8.84
CA ARG A 242 15.14 -7.45 7.58
C ARG A 242 15.95 -8.65 7.12
N GLY A 243 16.24 -8.68 5.83
CA GLY A 243 17.03 -9.71 5.19
C GLY A 243 16.22 -10.64 4.29
N ILE A 244 16.90 -11.22 3.31
CA ILE A 244 16.34 -12.14 2.31
C ILE A 244 15.68 -13.33 3.00
N GLY A 245 16.35 -13.92 4.00
CA GLY A 245 15.82 -15.04 4.79
C GLY A 245 14.60 -14.69 5.66
N ARG A 246 14.28 -13.39 5.80
CA ARG A 246 13.09 -12.90 6.51
C ARG A 246 11.99 -12.40 5.57
N GLY A 247 12.15 -12.68 4.27
CA GLY A 247 11.20 -12.29 3.22
C GLY A 247 11.42 -10.87 2.72
N GLY A 248 12.65 -10.35 2.77
CA GLY A 248 12.98 -9.05 2.20
C GLY A 248 12.58 -8.98 0.72
N THR A 249 11.72 -8.02 0.38
CA THR A 249 11.16 -7.83 -0.97
C THR A 249 11.76 -6.66 -1.73
N CYS A 250 12.33 -5.68 -1.02
CA CYS A 250 12.93 -4.46 -1.57
C CYS A 250 14.35 -4.27 -1.01
N ASP A 251 15.17 -3.47 -1.70
CA ASP A 251 16.57 -3.18 -1.33
C ASP A 251 17.44 -4.44 -1.19
N ARG A 252 17.13 -5.51 -1.94
CA ARG A 252 17.87 -6.77 -1.84
C ARG A 252 19.26 -6.69 -2.49
N PRO A 253 20.32 -7.22 -1.87
CA PRO A 253 21.67 -7.16 -2.43
C PRO A 253 21.80 -7.89 -3.79
N ASP A 254 21.00 -8.95 -3.97
CA ASP A 254 20.92 -9.76 -5.19
C ASP A 254 20.08 -9.13 -6.32
N ASN A 255 19.39 -8.02 -6.07
CA ASN A 255 18.63 -7.31 -7.10
C ASN A 255 19.53 -6.38 -7.94
N SER A 256 19.40 -6.40 -9.27
CA SER A 256 20.22 -5.62 -10.19
C SER A 256 20.05 -4.10 -10.06
N TYR A 257 18.91 -3.64 -9.54
CA TYR A 257 18.56 -2.22 -9.41
C TYR A 257 18.85 -1.66 -8.01
N THR A 258 19.21 -2.51 -7.05
CA THR A 258 19.62 -2.07 -5.70
C THR A 258 20.87 -1.20 -5.76
N LYS A 259 20.83 -0.07 -5.04
CA LYS A 259 21.97 0.84 -4.91
C LYS A 259 23.20 0.12 -4.39
N LYS A 260 24.38 0.43 -4.95
CA LYS A 260 25.64 -0.21 -4.58
C LYS A 260 25.92 -0.22 -3.06
N ALA A 261 25.57 0.86 -2.37
CA ALA A 261 25.76 0.99 -0.91
C ALA A 261 24.94 -0.02 -0.08
N LEU A 262 23.89 -0.63 -0.65
CA LEU A 262 23.02 -1.61 0.01
C LEU A 262 23.34 -3.05 -0.40
N LYS A 263 24.39 -3.28 -1.20
CA LYS A 263 24.77 -4.64 -1.67
C LYS A 263 25.71 -5.38 -0.73
N ASP A 264 26.42 -4.67 0.14
CA ASP A 264 27.46 -5.25 1.00
C ASP A 264 26.89 -5.96 2.25
N VAL A 265 25.71 -5.52 2.71
CA VAL A 265 25.00 -6.07 3.88
C VAL A 265 23.53 -6.28 3.52
N ASP A 266 22.99 -7.46 3.84
CA ASP A 266 21.59 -7.77 3.58
C ASP A 266 20.68 -7.14 4.64
N GLU A 267 20.28 -5.90 4.40
CA GLU A 267 19.26 -5.17 5.16
C GLU A 267 17.94 -5.03 4.37
N SER A 268 17.68 -5.97 3.47
CA SER A 268 16.50 -5.92 2.59
C SER A 268 15.20 -5.83 3.40
N LYS A 269 14.29 -4.98 2.92
CA LYS A 269 13.04 -4.65 3.62
C LYS A 269 11.93 -5.56 3.12
N ARG A 270 11.13 -6.12 4.03
CA ARG A 270 9.85 -6.78 3.68
C ARG A 270 8.74 -5.75 3.71
N ILE A 271 8.29 -5.30 2.53
CA ILE A 271 7.27 -4.25 2.40
C ILE A 271 6.12 -4.62 1.46
N ASP A 272 6.26 -5.71 0.71
CA ASP A 272 5.19 -6.29 -0.10
C ASP A 272 4.56 -7.46 0.66
N TYR A 273 3.25 -7.62 0.55
CA TYR A 273 2.52 -8.59 1.36
C TYR A 273 1.42 -9.31 0.58
N VAL A 274 1.20 -10.56 0.96
CA VAL A 274 -0.05 -11.29 0.75
C VAL A 274 -0.69 -11.52 2.11
N LEU A 275 -1.84 -10.90 2.32
CA LEU A 275 -2.63 -11.00 3.54
C LEU A 275 -3.97 -11.65 3.23
N PHE A 276 -4.53 -12.42 4.16
CA PHE A 276 -5.77 -13.14 3.87
C PHE A 276 -6.61 -13.39 5.12
N LYS A 277 -7.87 -13.76 4.94
CA LYS A 277 -8.73 -14.33 6.00
C LYS A 277 -9.90 -15.12 5.43
N SER A 278 -10.39 -16.07 6.22
CA SER A 278 -11.62 -16.81 5.93
C SER A 278 -12.85 -15.90 5.99
N GLY A 279 -13.72 -16.06 5.00
CA GLY A 279 -15.06 -15.46 4.96
C GLY A 279 -16.11 -16.50 5.33
N ARG A 280 -16.98 -16.83 4.37
CA ARG A 280 -17.95 -17.94 4.48
C ARG A 280 -17.33 -19.31 4.19
N CYS A 281 -16.21 -19.35 3.47
CA CYS A 281 -15.40 -20.54 3.27
C CYS A 281 -14.14 -20.46 4.13
N ASN A 282 -13.59 -21.63 4.46
CA ASN A 282 -12.27 -21.72 5.07
C ASN A 282 -11.20 -21.58 3.99
N VAL A 283 -10.18 -20.79 4.26
CA VAL A 283 -9.00 -20.67 3.41
C VAL A 283 -7.79 -21.18 4.18
N LYS A 284 -7.08 -22.13 3.60
CA LYS A 284 -5.83 -22.69 4.13
C LYS A 284 -4.70 -22.23 3.23
N LEU A 285 -3.68 -21.63 3.83
CA LEU A 285 -2.43 -21.35 3.14
C LEU A 285 -1.65 -22.66 2.97
N GLU A 286 -1.23 -22.96 1.74
CA GLU A 286 -0.34 -24.10 1.45
C GLU A 286 1.12 -23.66 1.38
N GLU A 287 1.41 -22.56 0.68
CA GLU A 287 2.76 -22.00 0.56
C GLU A 287 2.71 -20.50 0.25
N CYS A 288 3.77 -19.77 0.60
CA CYS A 288 3.95 -18.36 0.24
C CYS A 288 5.44 -18.09 0.03
N GLU A 289 5.85 -17.85 -1.21
CA GLU A 289 7.25 -17.83 -1.63
C GLU A 289 7.62 -16.54 -2.38
N ILE A 290 8.91 -16.20 -2.36
CA ILE A 290 9.46 -15.14 -3.21
C ILE A 290 9.51 -15.64 -4.65
N THR A 291 9.16 -14.76 -5.60
CA THR A 291 9.27 -14.99 -7.03
C THR A 291 9.71 -13.71 -7.76
N LEU A 292 9.81 -13.72 -9.10
CA LEU A 292 10.05 -12.53 -9.93
C LEU A 292 11.30 -11.74 -9.50
N ASN A 293 12.39 -12.44 -9.16
CA ASN A 293 13.66 -11.80 -8.81
C ASN A 293 14.49 -11.48 -10.08
N GLN A 294 15.41 -12.36 -10.47
CA GLN A 294 16.19 -12.22 -11.69
C GLN A 294 15.45 -12.83 -12.89
N ILE A 295 15.47 -12.15 -14.04
CA ILE A 295 14.92 -12.70 -15.27
C ILE A 295 15.79 -13.90 -15.71
N PRO A 296 15.21 -15.08 -15.99
CA PRO A 296 15.97 -16.25 -16.41
C PRO A 296 16.84 -15.95 -17.63
N ASN A 297 18.12 -16.33 -17.55
CA ASN A 297 19.14 -16.10 -18.58
C ASN A 297 19.46 -14.62 -18.87
N ASP A 298 19.11 -13.70 -17.98
CA ASP A 298 19.41 -12.28 -18.08
C ASP A 298 20.23 -11.80 -16.88
N THR A 299 20.78 -10.59 -16.94
CA THR A 299 21.51 -9.96 -15.82
C THR A 299 20.65 -8.98 -15.02
N ILE A 300 19.43 -8.69 -15.51
CA ILE A 300 18.50 -7.76 -14.89
C ILE A 300 17.35 -8.48 -14.16
N CYS A 301 16.80 -7.81 -13.17
CA CYS A 301 15.62 -8.25 -12.41
C CYS A 301 14.30 -7.82 -13.08
N TYR A 302 13.18 -8.45 -12.69
CA TYR A 302 11.85 -8.08 -13.19
C TYR A 302 11.40 -6.70 -12.68
N SER A 303 11.84 -6.33 -11.48
CA SER A 303 11.59 -5.04 -10.84
C SER A 303 12.71 -4.73 -9.83
N ASP A 304 12.72 -3.54 -9.23
CA ASP A 304 13.54 -3.25 -8.04
C ASP A 304 12.98 -3.90 -6.76
N HIS A 305 11.76 -4.44 -6.85
CA HIS A 305 11.18 -5.38 -5.89
C HIS A 305 11.19 -6.81 -6.44
N VAL A 306 11.06 -7.79 -5.54
CA VAL A 306 10.73 -9.18 -5.90
C VAL A 306 9.23 -9.43 -5.65
N GLY A 307 8.65 -10.35 -6.41
CA GLY A 307 7.25 -10.72 -6.27
C GLY A 307 7.01 -11.67 -5.10
N LEU A 308 5.76 -11.71 -4.63
CA LEU A 308 5.28 -12.70 -3.66
C LEU A 308 4.18 -13.53 -4.30
N TYR A 309 4.37 -14.85 -4.29
CA TYR A 309 3.40 -15.84 -4.72
C TYR A 309 2.81 -16.54 -3.50
N ALA A 310 1.52 -16.84 -3.53
CA ALA A 310 0.88 -17.67 -2.52
C ALA A 310 -0.12 -18.65 -3.15
N ARG A 311 -0.20 -19.84 -2.56
CA ARG A 311 -1.17 -20.87 -2.92
C ARG A 311 -2.08 -21.17 -1.75
N PHE A 312 -3.36 -21.21 -2.04
CA PHE A 312 -4.40 -21.47 -1.06
C PHE A 312 -5.26 -22.66 -1.46
N THR A 313 -5.68 -23.44 -0.48
CA THR A 313 -6.78 -24.40 -0.60
C THR A 313 -8.00 -23.82 0.08
N ILE A 314 -9.14 -23.78 -0.62
CA ILE A 314 -10.40 -23.24 -0.12
C ILE A 314 -11.39 -24.39 0.02
N ASP A 315 -11.98 -24.52 1.21
CA ASP A 315 -12.91 -25.59 1.52
C ASP A 315 -14.07 -25.12 2.42
N SER A 316 -15.11 -25.95 2.52
CA SER A 316 -16.27 -25.71 3.40
C SER A 316 -16.23 -26.52 4.69
N ASN A 317 -15.38 -27.55 4.76
CA ASN A 317 -15.49 -28.64 5.76
C ASN A 317 -14.33 -28.70 6.75
N THR A 318 -13.26 -27.93 6.54
CA THR A 318 -12.13 -27.92 7.46
C THR A 318 -12.43 -27.01 8.64
N LYS A 319 -11.96 -27.42 9.83
CA LYS A 319 -11.99 -26.54 11.02
C LYS A 319 -11.35 -25.21 10.64
N ARG A 320 -12.03 -24.09 10.96
CA ARG A 320 -11.49 -22.75 10.78
C ARG A 320 -10.02 -22.74 11.19
N GLN A 321 -9.16 -22.26 10.30
CA GLN A 321 -7.74 -22.07 10.58
C GLN A 321 -7.57 -21.43 11.97
N GLU A 322 -6.65 -21.98 12.76
CA GLU A 322 -6.52 -21.66 14.19
C GLU A 322 -6.48 -20.15 14.42
N SER A 323 -7.23 -19.70 15.42
CA SER A 323 -7.22 -18.30 15.81
C SER A 323 -5.83 -17.94 16.31
N VAL A 324 -5.08 -17.17 15.55
CA VAL A 324 -3.87 -16.57 16.07
C VAL A 324 -4.27 -15.37 16.93
N ASN A 325 -3.57 -15.18 18.04
CA ASN A 325 -3.84 -14.09 18.97
C ASN A 325 -3.37 -12.78 18.36
N TRP A 326 -4.32 -11.99 17.85
CA TRP A 326 -3.98 -10.64 17.39
C TRP A 326 -3.63 -9.77 18.56
N GLU A 327 -2.69 -8.86 18.32
CA GLU A 327 -2.33 -7.86 19.30
C GLU A 327 -3.58 -7.09 19.77
N PRO A 328 -3.61 -6.63 21.03
CA PRO A 328 -4.73 -5.81 21.48
C PRO A 328 -4.85 -4.53 20.62
N ASN A 329 -6.03 -4.31 20.03
CA ASN A 329 -6.29 -3.13 19.20
C ASN A 329 -6.12 -1.80 19.96
N ARG A 330 -6.39 -1.80 21.28
CA ARG A 330 -6.45 -0.59 22.10
C ARG A 330 -5.08 0.13 22.17
N PRO A 331 -3.97 -0.52 22.57
CA PRO A 331 -2.62 0.06 22.48
C PRO A 331 -2.26 0.61 21.10
N LEU A 332 -2.50 -0.17 20.03
CA LEU A 332 -2.16 0.23 18.66
C LEU A 332 -2.89 1.51 18.23
N LEU A 333 -4.18 1.62 18.57
CA LEU A 333 -4.96 2.83 18.31
C LEU A 333 -4.46 4.04 19.10
N ILE A 334 -4.06 3.87 20.36
CA ILE A 334 -3.50 4.95 21.19
C ILE A 334 -2.22 5.49 20.56
N GLU A 335 -1.32 4.59 20.16
CA GLU A 335 -0.07 4.96 19.49
C GLU A 335 -0.33 5.67 18.16
N ALA A 336 -1.24 5.13 17.34
CA ALA A 336 -1.60 5.71 16.04
C ALA A 336 -2.23 7.10 16.18
N ILE A 337 -3.09 7.29 17.20
CA ILE A 337 -3.63 8.60 17.57
C ILE A 337 -2.51 9.56 17.96
N GLY A 338 -1.49 9.09 18.68
CA GLY A 338 -0.30 9.88 19.04
C GLY A 338 0.43 10.41 17.82
N ILE A 339 0.75 9.53 16.86
CA ILE A 339 1.43 9.87 15.59
C ILE A 339 0.61 10.87 14.77
N VAL A 340 -0.67 10.58 14.54
CA VAL A 340 -1.55 11.45 13.73
C VAL A 340 -1.78 12.80 14.43
N SER A 341 -1.85 12.83 15.76
CA SER A 341 -1.90 14.08 16.53
C SER A 341 -0.61 14.91 16.39
N GLY A 342 0.54 14.24 16.33
CA GLY A 342 1.83 14.86 16.02
C GLY A 342 1.81 15.54 14.65
N GLY A 343 1.38 14.81 13.62
CA GLY A 343 1.19 15.34 12.27
C GLY A 343 0.24 16.54 12.24
N GLU A 344 -0.89 16.48 12.98
CA GLU A 344 -1.86 17.58 13.02
C GLU A 344 -1.25 18.86 13.65
N ARG A 345 -0.45 18.70 14.71
CA ARG A 345 0.28 19.82 15.34
C ARG A 345 1.31 20.41 14.37
N ARG A 346 2.10 19.56 13.70
CA ARG A 346 3.07 19.99 12.69
C ARG A 346 2.38 20.79 11.57
N ALA A 347 1.34 20.25 10.96
CA ALA A 347 0.60 20.93 9.88
C ALA A 347 0.06 22.31 10.31
N ARG A 348 -0.29 22.48 11.59
CA ARG A 348 -0.70 23.77 12.15
C ARG A 348 0.47 24.77 12.24
N TYR A 349 1.63 24.33 12.74
CA TYR A 349 2.83 25.16 12.83
C TYR A 349 3.34 25.53 11.44
N ASP A 350 3.45 24.56 10.53
CA ASP A 350 3.87 24.79 9.16
C ASP A 350 2.96 25.81 8.49
N ARG A 351 1.65 25.74 8.73
CA ARG A 351 0.70 26.70 8.16
C ARG A 351 0.96 28.12 8.64
N MET A 352 1.27 28.31 9.93
CA MET A 352 1.66 29.62 10.44
C MET A 352 2.99 30.08 9.82
N PHE A 353 3.94 29.17 9.68
CA PHE A 353 5.24 29.43 9.06
C PHE A 353 5.11 29.88 7.59
N PHE A 354 4.32 29.17 6.78
CA PHE A 354 4.06 29.55 5.38
C PHE A 354 3.36 30.91 5.28
N PHE A 355 2.41 31.23 6.15
CA PHE A 355 1.82 32.57 6.17
C PHE A 355 2.81 33.67 6.60
N ALA A 356 3.72 33.39 7.53
CA ALA A 356 4.78 34.30 7.90
C ALA A 356 5.74 34.55 6.72
N LEU A 357 6.12 33.49 5.98
CA LEU A 357 6.92 33.63 4.76
C LEU A 357 6.20 34.45 3.68
N ALA A 358 4.90 34.24 3.48
CA ALA A 358 4.11 35.06 2.56
C ALA A 358 4.10 36.54 2.96
N ALA A 359 3.95 36.84 4.25
CA ALA A 359 4.00 38.21 4.77
C ALA A 359 5.39 38.85 4.58
N ILE A 360 6.47 38.08 4.81
CA ILE A 360 7.85 38.54 4.55
C ILE A 360 8.04 38.86 3.07
N CYS A 361 7.61 37.98 2.16
CA CYS A 361 7.67 38.24 0.71
C CYS A 361 6.91 39.52 0.34
N LEU A 362 5.72 39.73 0.91
CA LEU A 362 4.93 40.94 0.67
C LEU A 362 5.66 42.21 1.16
N ILE A 363 6.25 42.18 2.36
CA ILE A 363 7.03 43.29 2.91
C ILE A 363 8.23 43.60 2.02
N LEU A 364 8.96 42.58 1.55
CA LEU A 364 10.09 42.74 0.64
C LEU A 364 9.67 43.33 -0.71
N ILE A 365 8.55 42.89 -1.27
CA ILE A 365 7.99 43.45 -2.50
C ILE A 365 7.67 44.93 -2.31
N LEU A 366 6.91 45.28 -1.27
CA LEU A 366 6.53 46.66 -0.97
C LEU A 366 7.75 47.56 -0.69
N GLY A 367 8.71 47.08 0.10
CA GLY A 367 9.95 47.78 0.37
C GLY A 367 10.79 48.01 -0.88
N SER A 368 10.82 47.02 -1.80
CA SER A 368 11.55 47.17 -3.05
C SER A 368 10.97 48.24 -3.97
N LEU A 369 9.69 48.63 -3.84
CA LEU A 369 9.07 49.68 -4.67
C LEU A 369 9.72 51.05 -4.47
N PHE A 370 10.36 51.28 -3.32
CA PHE A 370 11.07 52.51 -2.99
C PHE A 370 12.53 52.51 -3.48
N LEU A 371 12.99 51.43 -4.12
CA LEU A 371 14.34 51.31 -4.68
C LEU A 371 14.27 51.52 -6.20
N GLU A 372 15.02 52.51 -6.70
CA GLU A 372 15.06 52.87 -8.13
C GLU A 372 16.33 52.38 -8.86
N PHE A 373 17.26 51.73 -8.14
CA PHE A 373 18.50 51.21 -8.72
C PHE A 373 18.28 49.84 -9.39
N PHE A 374 18.87 49.63 -10.57
CA PHE A 374 18.80 48.36 -11.34
C PHE A 374 17.35 47.85 -11.58
N PRO A 375 16.52 48.58 -12.35
CA PRO A 375 15.09 48.31 -12.48
C PRO A 375 14.76 46.92 -13.05
N LEU A 376 15.53 46.42 -14.01
CA LEU A 376 15.33 45.08 -14.57
C LEU A 376 15.57 43.98 -13.53
N PHE A 377 16.65 44.11 -12.75
CA PHE A 377 16.96 43.16 -11.68
C PHE A 377 15.85 43.15 -10.61
N LEU A 378 15.43 44.34 -10.15
CA LEU A 378 14.35 44.46 -9.18
C LEU A 378 13.02 43.91 -9.72
N ALA A 379 12.72 44.07 -11.00
CA ALA A 379 11.54 43.49 -11.62
C ALA A 379 11.56 41.95 -11.56
N VAL A 380 12.70 41.32 -11.89
CA VAL A 380 12.89 39.86 -11.79
C VAL A 380 12.74 39.38 -10.34
N VAL A 381 13.36 40.08 -9.39
CA VAL A 381 13.25 39.74 -7.95
C VAL A 381 11.80 39.84 -7.47
N ARG A 382 11.09 40.93 -7.80
CA ARG A 382 9.67 41.11 -7.45
C ARG A 382 8.80 40.01 -8.06
N PHE A 383 9.06 39.61 -9.30
CA PHE A 383 8.34 38.51 -9.93
C PHE A 383 8.53 37.19 -9.18
N ILE A 384 9.78 36.84 -8.86
CA ILE A 384 10.10 35.62 -8.09
C ILE A 384 9.43 35.67 -6.71
N LEU A 385 9.56 36.78 -5.97
CA LEU A 385 8.92 36.94 -4.67
C LEU A 385 7.39 36.85 -4.76
N THR A 386 6.79 37.33 -5.85
CA THR A 386 5.35 37.25 -6.07
C THR A 386 4.92 35.79 -6.25
N VAL A 387 5.63 35.03 -7.09
CA VAL A 387 5.36 33.60 -7.30
C VAL A 387 5.49 32.83 -5.98
N LEU A 388 6.55 33.09 -5.20
CA LEU A 388 6.74 32.47 -3.89
C LEU A 388 5.64 32.86 -2.90
N ALA A 389 5.25 34.13 -2.82
CA ALA A 389 4.18 34.59 -1.96
C ALA A 389 2.85 33.90 -2.29
N VAL A 390 2.49 33.81 -3.58
CA VAL A 390 1.30 33.09 -4.04
C VAL A 390 1.36 31.62 -3.65
N PHE A 391 2.51 30.97 -3.85
CA PHE A 391 2.72 29.59 -3.44
C PHE A 391 2.56 29.40 -1.92
N TYR A 392 3.18 30.24 -1.11
CA TYR A 392 3.09 30.15 0.35
C TYR A 392 1.67 30.35 0.87
N VAL A 393 0.93 31.32 0.29
CA VAL A 393 -0.49 31.50 0.58
C VAL A 393 -1.29 30.26 0.18
N TRP A 394 -1.08 29.72 -1.02
CA TRP A 394 -1.78 28.54 -1.50
C TRP A 394 -1.49 27.30 -0.62
N GLN A 395 -0.22 27.06 -0.28
CA GLN A 395 0.19 25.93 0.55
C GLN A 395 -0.37 26.04 1.97
N GLY A 396 -0.34 27.23 2.58
CA GLY A 396 -0.92 27.47 3.91
C GLY A 396 -2.45 27.42 3.93
N LEU A 397 -3.11 27.96 2.90
CA LEU A 397 -4.57 28.04 2.83
C LEU A 397 -5.21 26.73 2.40
N ILE A 398 -4.68 26.09 1.35
CA ILE A 398 -5.26 24.89 0.73
C ILE A 398 -4.50 23.65 1.19
N GLY A 399 -3.21 23.53 0.86
CA GLY A 399 -2.43 22.31 1.10
C GLY A 399 -2.48 21.81 2.54
N LEU A 400 -2.01 22.63 3.48
CA LEU A 400 -1.94 22.30 4.90
C LEU A 400 -3.31 22.27 5.58
N THR A 401 -4.32 22.98 5.04
CA THR A 401 -5.70 22.87 5.53
C THR A 401 -6.30 21.51 5.19
N LEU A 402 -6.11 21.03 3.96
CA LEU A 402 -6.57 19.71 3.53
C LEU A 402 -5.90 18.62 4.37
N GLU A 403 -4.57 18.70 4.50
CA GLU A 403 -3.79 17.73 5.26
C GLU A 403 -4.23 17.68 6.73
N ARG A 404 -4.33 18.84 7.39
CA ARG A 404 -4.79 18.92 8.79
C ARG A 404 -6.20 18.37 8.96
N LYS A 405 -7.11 18.62 8.01
CA LYS A 405 -8.49 18.11 8.08
C LYS A 405 -8.53 16.58 7.94
N ALA A 406 -7.73 16.02 7.04
CA ALA A 406 -7.64 14.57 6.88
C ALA A 406 -7.02 13.89 8.11
N LEU A 407 -5.92 14.43 8.66
CA LEU A 407 -5.34 13.96 9.93
C LEU A 407 -6.34 14.05 11.08
N LYS A 408 -7.09 15.15 11.18
CA LYS A 408 -8.13 15.31 12.20
C LYS A 408 -9.23 14.26 12.05
N ALA A 409 -9.66 13.96 10.82
CA ALA A 409 -10.68 12.94 10.56
C ALA A 409 -10.20 11.54 10.96
N ALA A 410 -8.98 11.15 10.55
CA ALA A 410 -8.37 9.88 10.95
C ALA A 410 -8.26 9.76 12.47
N LYS A 411 -7.76 10.81 13.15
CA LYS A 411 -7.68 10.86 14.61
C LYS A 411 -9.04 10.66 15.28
N GLN A 412 -10.05 11.42 14.86
CA GLN A 412 -11.39 11.34 15.44
C GLN A 412 -12.01 9.95 15.23
N SER A 413 -11.85 9.36 14.04
CA SER A 413 -12.34 8.01 13.77
C SER A 413 -11.68 6.97 14.66
N MET A 414 -10.35 7.04 14.85
CA MET A 414 -9.64 6.14 15.76
C MET A 414 -10.10 6.32 17.22
N GLN A 415 -10.32 7.56 17.67
CA GLN A 415 -10.84 7.84 19.01
C GLN A 415 -12.25 7.26 19.24
N GLN A 416 -13.13 7.30 18.23
CA GLN A 416 -14.46 6.71 18.34
C GLN A 416 -14.39 5.18 18.49
N ILE A 417 -13.47 4.52 17.79
CA ILE A 417 -13.27 3.07 17.93
C ILE A 417 -12.68 2.73 19.30
N LEU A 418 -11.80 3.58 19.85
CA LEU A 418 -11.17 3.38 21.16
C LEU A 418 -12.16 3.49 22.34
N ASN A 419 -13.22 4.29 22.17
CA ASN A 419 -14.25 4.53 23.19
C ASN A 419 -15.37 3.48 23.20
N ASN A 420 -15.47 2.67 22.14
CA ASN A 420 -16.30 1.47 22.08
C ASN A 420 -15.56 0.29 22.69
#